data_AF-A0A835SZ99-F1
#
_entry.id   AF-A0A835SZ99-F1
#
_cell.length_a   1.000
_cell.length_b   1.000
_cell.length_c   1.000
_cell.angle_alpha   90.00
_cell.angle_beta   90.00
_cell.angle_gamma   90.00
#
_symmetry.space_group_name_H-M   'P 1'
#
loop_
_entity.id
_entity.type
_entity.pdbx_description
1 polymer ?
#
loop_
_entity_poly.entity_id
_entity_poly.type
_entity_poly.pdbx_seq_one_letter_code
_entity_poly.pdbx_strand_id
1 'polypeptide(L)'
;MANGDLARLINSDEIQSAVKPAKAAGPKHAPLKKNPLRNLGAMLKLNPYAKVARRVEITRSAKKAVKRSEKLAKIAKGEKTGGQKDKAVKAIGKKFYKNMLVESEYAGEDYDLFSRWITVSKQTKTA
;
A
#
# COMPACT_ATOMS: atom_id res chain seq x y z
N MET A 1 -32.65 -23.88 57.88
CA MET A 1 -33.39 -23.05 56.89
C MET A 1 -34.84 -23.02 57.34
N ALA A 2 -35.36 -21.86 57.72
CA ALA A 2 -36.68 -21.77 58.35
C ALA A 2 -37.85 -21.84 57.33
N ASN A 3 -37.63 -21.38 56.10
CA ASN A 3 -38.63 -21.40 55.02
C ASN A 3 -38.03 -22.10 53.79
N GLY A 4 -38.77 -23.06 53.22
CA GLY A 4 -38.32 -23.88 52.08
C GLY A 4 -38.68 -23.33 50.70
N ASP A 5 -39.58 -22.34 50.62
CA ASP A 5 -40.02 -21.77 49.33
C ASP A 5 -39.13 -20.61 48.88
N LEU A 6 -38.12 -20.96 48.08
CA LEU A 6 -37.18 -20.03 47.45
C LEU A 6 -37.84 -19.09 46.44
N ALA A 7 -38.88 -19.52 45.73
CA ALA A 7 -39.50 -18.72 44.68
C ALA A 7 -40.20 -17.50 45.28
N ARG A 8 -40.87 -17.68 46.43
CA ARG A 8 -41.50 -16.57 47.14
C ARG A 8 -40.49 -15.56 47.68
N LEU A 9 -39.35 -16.04 48.19
CA LEU A 9 -38.29 -15.18 48.69
C LEU A 9 -37.64 -14.39 47.55
N ILE A 10 -37.28 -15.03 46.45
CA ILE A 10 -36.60 -14.37 45.31
C ILE A 10 -37.52 -13.31 44.67
N ASN A 11 -38.83 -13.55 44.61
CA ASN A 11 -39.78 -12.62 44.01
C ASN A 11 -40.33 -11.58 44.99
N SER A 12 -39.79 -11.45 46.20
CA SER A 12 -40.19 -10.40 47.14
C SER A 12 -39.63 -9.03 46.73
N ASP A 13 -40.33 -7.96 47.12
CA ASP A 13 -39.95 -6.59 46.76
C ASP A 13 -38.60 -6.17 47.35
N GLU A 14 -38.27 -6.65 48.56
CA GLU A 14 -36.99 -6.40 49.23
C GLU A 14 -35.81 -6.92 48.39
N ILE A 15 -35.96 -8.10 47.79
CA ILE A 15 -34.90 -8.72 46.97
C ILE A 15 -34.92 -8.13 45.56
N GLN A 16 -36.08 -7.98 44.93
CA GLN A 16 -36.16 -7.45 43.57
C GLN A 16 -35.76 -5.97 43.47
N SER A 17 -35.95 -5.16 44.53
CA SER A 17 -35.48 -3.76 44.57
C SER A 17 -33.96 -3.63 44.70
N ALA A 18 -33.30 -4.59 45.36
CA ALA A 18 -31.85 -4.64 45.49
C ALA A 18 -31.15 -5.27 44.27
N VAL A 19 -31.84 -6.13 43.53
CA VAL A 19 -31.29 -6.87 42.38
C VAL A 19 -31.23 -5.99 41.13
N LYS A 20 -30.11 -6.08 40.39
CA LYS A 20 -29.97 -5.44 39.07
C LYS A 20 -30.85 -6.14 38.04
N PRO A 21 -31.41 -5.40 37.07
CA PRO A 21 -32.21 -6.01 36.01
C PRO A 21 -31.41 -7.08 35.26
N ALA A 22 -32.11 -8.12 34.80
CA ALA A 22 -31.51 -9.20 34.04
C ALA A 22 -30.81 -8.65 32.80
N LYS A 23 -29.54 -9.01 32.61
CA LYS A 23 -28.80 -8.64 31.40
C LYS A 23 -29.41 -9.39 30.21
N ALA A 24 -29.62 -8.67 29.10
CA ALA A 24 -30.02 -9.31 27.86
C ALA A 24 -29.05 -10.45 27.53
N ALA A 25 -29.60 -11.62 27.19
CA ALA A 25 -28.79 -12.74 26.74
C ALA A 25 -27.94 -12.25 25.57
N GLY A 26 -26.61 -12.40 25.70
CA GLY A 26 -25.69 -12.04 24.63
C GLY A 26 -26.03 -12.79 23.33
N PRO A 27 -25.45 -12.38 22.19
CA PRO A 27 -25.69 -13.06 20.93
C PRO A 27 -25.36 -14.55 21.07
N LYS A 28 -26.30 -15.42 20.66
CA LYS A 28 -26.16 -16.88 20.74
C LYS A 28 -24.91 -17.41 20.02
N HIS A 29 -24.43 -16.67 19.02
CA HIS A 29 -23.24 -17.01 18.25
C HIS A 29 -22.29 -15.81 18.15
N ALA A 30 -20.99 -16.10 18.11
CA ALA A 30 -19.98 -15.09 17.87
C ALA A 30 -20.07 -14.57 16.42
N PRO A 31 -19.91 -13.25 16.19
CA PRO A 31 -19.89 -12.70 14.85
C PRO A 31 -18.67 -13.16 14.06
N LEU A 32 -18.88 -13.55 12.80
CA LEU A 32 -17.82 -13.94 11.88
C LEU A 32 -16.85 -12.78 11.60
N LYS A 33 -15.54 -13.05 11.62
CA LYS A 33 -14.50 -12.07 11.32
C LYS A 33 -14.40 -11.85 9.80
N LYS A 34 -14.76 -10.65 9.34
CA LYS A 34 -14.66 -10.25 7.92
C LYS A 34 -13.25 -9.78 7.58
N ASN A 35 -12.70 -10.20 6.44
CA ASN A 35 -11.40 -9.74 5.96
C ASN A 35 -11.50 -8.30 5.38
N PRO A 36 -10.81 -7.29 5.97
CA PRO A 36 -10.89 -5.90 5.51
C PRO A 36 -10.39 -5.67 4.08
N LEU A 37 -9.36 -6.40 3.64
CA LEU A 37 -8.81 -6.24 2.28
C LEU A 37 -9.81 -6.64 1.19
N ARG A 38 -10.75 -7.53 1.54
CA ARG A 38 -11.78 -8.05 0.62
C ARG A 38 -13.16 -7.44 0.89
N ASN A 39 -13.40 -6.91 2.08
CA ASN A 39 -14.69 -6.35 2.49
C ASN A 39 -14.55 -4.85 2.78
N LEU A 40 -15.14 -4.01 1.92
CA LEU A 40 -15.07 -2.56 2.05
C LEU A 40 -15.67 -2.06 3.37
N GLY A 41 -16.78 -2.60 3.85
CA GLY A 41 -17.41 -2.17 5.11
C GLY A 41 -16.48 -2.39 6.31
N ALA A 42 -15.82 -3.54 6.37
CA ALA A 42 -14.82 -3.83 7.38
C ALA A 42 -13.59 -2.93 7.25
N MET A 43 -13.13 -2.66 6.02
CA MET A 43 -12.02 -1.72 5.78
C MET A 43 -12.37 -0.31 6.24
N LEU A 44 -13.57 0.19 5.94
CA LEU A 44 -13.98 1.54 6.30
C LEU A 44 -14.14 1.72 7.81
N LYS A 45 -14.59 0.68 8.51
CA LYS A 45 -14.65 0.68 9.97
C LYS A 45 -13.25 0.75 10.60
N LEU A 46 -12.26 0.09 10.00
CA LEU A 46 -10.87 0.09 10.46
C LEU A 46 -10.13 1.38 10.06
N ASN A 47 -10.32 1.82 8.82
CA ASN A 47 -9.66 2.98 8.23
C ASN A 47 -10.68 3.85 7.45
N PRO A 48 -11.20 4.92 8.06
CA PRO A 48 -12.12 5.85 7.41
C PRO A 48 -11.53 6.52 6.16
N TYR A 49 -10.22 6.79 6.16
CA TYR A 49 -9.52 7.44 5.04
C TYR A 49 -9.43 6.55 3.79
N ALA A 50 -9.65 5.23 3.91
CA ALA A 50 -9.68 4.32 2.77
C ALA A 50 -10.74 4.74 1.72
N LYS A 51 -11.84 5.37 2.15
CA LYS A 51 -12.86 5.92 1.24
C LYS A 51 -12.28 7.01 0.33
N VAL A 52 -11.54 7.95 0.93
CA VAL A 52 -10.96 9.09 0.23
C VAL A 52 -9.84 8.62 -0.70
N ALA A 53 -8.94 7.77 -0.21
CA ALA A 53 -7.85 7.21 -1.00
C ALA A 53 -8.38 6.51 -2.26
N ARG A 54 -9.41 5.66 -2.11
CA ARG A 54 -10.04 4.97 -3.24
C ARG A 54 -10.70 5.95 -4.22
N ARG A 55 -11.32 7.02 -3.74
CA ARG A 55 -11.94 8.03 -4.61
C ARG A 55 -10.90 8.81 -5.42
N VAL A 56 -9.79 9.19 -4.78
CA VAL A 56 -8.67 9.87 -5.43
C VAL A 56 -8.05 8.97 -6.50
N GLU A 57 -7.86 7.69 -6.20
CA GLU A 57 -7.33 6.72 -7.15
C GLU A 57 -8.22 6.56 -8.39
N ILE A 58 -9.53 6.40 -8.22
CA ILE A 58 -10.49 6.31 -9.34
C ILE A 58 -10.45 7.59 -10.19
N THR A 59 -10.42 8.76 -9.55
CA THR A 59 -10.36 10.03 -10.27
C THR A 59 -9.05 10.16 -11.06
N ARG A 60 -7.94 9.74 -10.45
CA ARG A 60 -6.62 9.74 -11.07
C ARG A 60 -6.54 8.76 -12.24
N SER A 61 -7.11 7.55 -12.10
CA SER A 61 -7.12 6.55 -13.17
C SER A 61 -7.95 7.01 -14.36
N ALA A 62 -9.13 7.61 -14.12
CA ALA A 62 -9.96 8.20 -15.16
C ALA A 62 -9.21 9.32 -15.92
N LYS A 63 -8.59 10.26 -15.19
CA LYS A 63 -7.77 11.32 -15.79
C LYS A 63 -6.59 10.77 -16.60
N LYS A 64 -5.93 9.72 -16.11
CA LYS A 64 -4.83 9.04 -16.83
C LYS A 64 -5.33 8.36 -18.10
N ALA A 65 -6.50 7.72 -18.07
CA ALA A 65 -7.08 7.07 -19.23
C ALA A 65 -7.39 8.08 -20.35
N VAL A 66 -7.99 9.22 -20.01
CA VAL A 66 -8.26 10.32 -20.95
C VAL A 66 -6.96 10.89 -21.52
N LYS A 67 -5.99 11.24 -20.67
CA LYS A 67 -4.68 11.72 -21.16
C LYS A 67 -3.97 10.71 -22.06
N ARG A 68 -4.13 9.41 -21.77
CA ARG A 68 -3.57 8.34 -22.58
C ARG A 68 -4.27 8.27 -23.93
N SER A 69 -5.60 8.31 -24.00
CA SER A 69 -6.32 8.29 -25.28
C SER A 69 -6.00 9.52 -26.13
N GLU A 70 -5.96 10.70 -25.54
CA GLU A 70 -5.54 11.94 -26.23
C GLU A 70 -4.10 11.83 -26.76
N LYS A 71 -3.18 11.31 -25.95
CA LYS A 71 -1.79 11.10 -26.37
C LYS A 71 -1.73 10.09 -27.53
N LEU A 72 -2.47 9.00 -27.46
CA LEU A 72 -2.54 8.00 -28.54
C LEU A 72 -3.10 8.63 -29.82
N ALA A 73 -4.14 9.46 -29.72
CA ALA A 73 -4.73 10.15 -30.88
C ALA A 73 -3.75 11.13 -31.54
N LYS A 74 -2.96 11.86 -30.75
CA LYS A 74 -1.90 12.75 -31.27
C LYS A 74 -0.77 11.96 -31.95
N ILE A 75 -0.36 10.83 -31.37
CA ILE A 75 0.60 9.92 -32.00
C ILE A 75 0.05 9.38 -33.33
N ALA A 76 -1.21 8.98 -33.38
CA ALA A 76 -1.85 8.50 -34.60
C ALA A 76 -1.92 9.58 -35.70
N LYS A 77 -2.01 10.86 -35.31
CA LYS A 77 -1.91 12.02 -36.20
C LYS A 77 -0.47 12.41 -36.57
N GLY A 78 0.54 11.67 -36.10
CA GLY A 78 1.95 11.93 -36.39
C GLY A 78 2.59 13.05 -35.55
N GLU A 79 1.87 13.62 -34.57
CA GLU A 79 2.42 14.66 -33.70
C GLU A 79 3.39 14.07 -32.67
N LYS A 80 4.52 14.75 -32.45
CA LYS A 80 5.48 14.39 -31.40
C LYS A 80 4.88 14.71 -30.03
N THR A 81 4.48 13.68 -29.30
CA THR A 81 3.86 13.79 -27.97
C THR A 81 4.85 13.78 -26.80
N GLY A 82 6.15 13.70 -27.08
CA GLY A 82 7.21 13.81 -26.08
C GLY A 82 7.71 15.24 -25.95
N GLY A 83 7.76 15.77 -24.72
CA GLY A 83 8.50 17.00 -24.45
C GLY A 83 9.98 16.84 -24.80
N GLN A 84 10.68 17.94 -25.11
CA GLN A 84 12.13 17.90 -25.26
C GLN A 84 12.74 17.50 -23.91
N LYS A 85 13.35 16.32 -23.84
CA LYS A 85 14.17 15.94 -22.68
C LYS A 85 15.37 16.89 -22.59
N ASP A 86 15.77 17.24 -21.37
CA ASP A 86 16.95 18.05 -21.11
C ASP A 86 18.18 17.51 -21.82
N LYS A 87 18.99 18.44 -22.36
CA LYS A 87 20.21 18.09 -23.11
C LYS A 87 21.18 17.28 -22.25
N ALA A 88 21.27 17.57 -20.95
CA ALA A 88 22.07 16.81 -19.99
C ALA A 88 21.60 15.35 -19.87
N VAL A 89 20.29 15.12 -19.75
CA VAL A 89 19.72 13.75 -19.67
C VAL A 89 19.94 12.96 -20.96
N LYS A 90 19.85 13.63 -22.11
CA LYS A 90 20.18 13.02 -23.42
C LYS A 90 21.67 12.67 -23.52
N ALA A 91 22.56 13.53 -23.03
CA ALA A 91 24.00 13.31 -23.04
C ALA A 91 24.39 12.14 -22.13
N ILE A 92 23.79 12.03 -20.94
CA ILE A 92 23.97 10.89 -20.02
C ILE A 92 23.53 9.60 -20.70
N GLY A 93 22.35 9.57 -21.33
CA GLY A 93 21.87 8.39 -22.06
C GLY A 93 22.80 8.01 -23.21
N LYS A 94 23.26 8.99 -24.01
CA LYS A 94 24.22 8.76 -25.09
C LYS A 94 25.55 8.20 -24.58
N LYS A 95 26.04 8.70 -23.43
CA LYS A 95 27.26 8.21 -22.77
C LYS A 95 27.09 6.78 -22.26
N PHE A 96 25.95 6.46 -21.62
CA PHE A 96 25.64 5.12 -21.14
C PHE A 96 25.67 4.07 -22.27
N TYR A 97 24.93 4.31 -23.35
CA TYR A 97 24.90 3.38 -24.49
C TYR A 97 26.25 3.30 -25.20
N LYS A 98 27.00 4.41 -25.30
CA LYS A 98 28.35 4.41 -25.87
C LYS A 98 29.30 3.53 -25.06
N ASN A 99 29.26 3.62 -23.72
CA ASN A 99 30.11 2.80 -22.86
C ASN A 99 29.76 1.30 -22.98
N MET A 100 28.47 0.96 -23.03
CA MET A 100 28.01 -0.44 -23.19
C MET A 100 28.43 -1.09 -24.52
N LEU A 101 28.57 -0.30 -25.60
CA LEU A 101 29.08 -0.76 -26.89
C LEU A 101 30.60 -1.04 -26.86
N VAL A 102 31.36 -0.29 -26.05
CA VAL A 102 32.82 -0.46 -25.91
C VAL A 102 33.13 -1.65 -24.99
N GLU A 103 32.32 -1.89 -23.95
CA GLU A 103 32.45 -3.05 -23.07
C GLU A 103 32.29 -4.40 -23.80
N SER A 104 31.60 -4.44 -24.95
CA SER A 104 31.52 -5.67 -25.77
C SER A 104 32.76 -5.98 -26.60
N GLU A 105 33.62 -4.99 -26.84
CA GLU A 105 34.83 -5.17 -27.66
C GLU A 105 36.08 -5.52 -26.83
N TYR A 106 35.99 -5.55 -25.49
CA TYR A 106 37.14 -5.79 -24.59
C TYR A 106 38.37 -5.02 -25.13
N ALA A 107 38.27 -3.69 -25.27
CA ALA A 107 39.37 -2.83 -25.73
C ALA A 107 39.24 -1.42 -25.11
N GLY A 108 40.22 -0.97 -24.31
CA GLY A 108 40.32 0.41 -23.79
C GLY A 108 40.65 0.54 -22.29
N GLU A 109 40.92 1.75 -21.80
CA GLU A 109 41.40 2.02 -20.41
C GLU A 109 40.44 1.61 -19.27
N ASP A 110 39.26 1.07 -19.59
CA ASP A 110 38.29 0.53 -18.62
C ASP A 110 38.48 -0.98 -18.32
N TYR A 111 39.58 -1.59 -18.79
CA TYR A 111 40.07 -2.90 -18.31
C TYR A 111 40.47 -2.95 -16.83
N ASP A 112 40.23 -1.86 -16.13
CA ASP A 112 40.59 -1.61 -14.76
C ASP A 112 39.41 -1.87 -13.78
N LEU A 113 38.49 -2.78 -14.15
CA LEU A 113 37.59 -3.40 -13.16
C LEU A 113 38.40 -4.01 -11.99
N PHE A 114 39.59 -4.57 -12.30
CA PHE A 114 40.49 -5.14 -11.30
C PHE A 114 41.17 -4.07 -10.42
N SER A 115 41.68 -2.98 -10.98
CA SER A 115 42.31 -1.92 -10.17
C SER A 115 41.30 -1.07 -9.40
N ARG A 116 40.08 -0.88 -9.91
CA ARG A 116 38.95 -0.33 -9.14
C ARG A 116 38.59 -1.24 -7.96
N TRP A 117 38.60 -2.57 -8.15
CA TRP A 117 38.37 -3.55 -7.07
C TRP A 117 39.50 -3.56 -6.03
N ILE A 118 40.77 -3.49 -6.45
CA ILE A 118 41.93 -3.36 -5.57
C ILE A 118 41.87 -2.05 -4.76
N THR A 119 41.46 -0.94 -5.37
CA THR A 119 41.40 0.37 -4.70
C THR A 119 40.26 0.44 -3.68
N VAL A 120 39.07 -0.08 -4.02
CA VAL A 120 37.91 -0.13 -3.10
C VAL A 120 38.19 -1.06 -1.91
N SER A 121 38.84 -2.20 -2.13
CA SER A 121 39.18 -3.14 -1.03
C SER A 121 40.23 -2.59 -0.04
N LYS A 122 41.08 -1.65 -0.48
CA LYS A 122 42.04 -0.96 0.40
C LYS A 122 41.37 0.07 1.32
N GLN A 123 40.35 0.79 0.84
CA GLN A 123 39.60 1.77 1.63
C GLN A 123 38.78 1.16 2.78
N THR A 124 38.27 -0.06 2.61
CA THR A 124 37.50 -0.75 3.67
C THR A 124 38.36 -1.43 4.73
N LYS A 125 39.68 -1.51 4.54
CA LYS A 125 40.64 -2.08 5.51
C LYS A 125 41.32 -1.02 6.39
N THR A 126 41.13 0.26 6.10
CA THR A 126 41.64 1.40 6.88
C THR A 126 40.55 2.05 7.73
N ALA A 127 39.71 1.23 8.37
CA ALA A 127 38.76 1.62 9.41
C ALA A 127 38.85 0.61 10.56
#